data_AF-A0A3N5TKI9-F1
#
_entry.id   AF-A0A3N5TKI9-F1
#
_cell.length_a   1.000
_cell.length_b   1.000
_cell.length_c   1.000
_cell.angle_alpha   90.00
_cell.angle_beta   90.00
_cell.angle_gamma   90.00
#
_symmetry.space_group_name_H-M   'P 1'
#
loop_
_entity.id
_entity.type
_entity.pdbx_description
1 polymer ?
#
loop_
_entity_poly.entity_id
_entity_poly.type
_entity_poly.pdbx_seq_one_letter_code
_entity_poly.pdbx_strand_id
1 'polypeptide(L)'
;AAAGFGVDLDDHRSQRFVEKMYGEFDIIIAMETGQYKALANGSPTSHAKLFLLPFFENKSAPAGGYERYNVTDPYGKSLEEYNRCFQRIERCIAGMAEMIKAL
;
A
#
# COMPACT_ATOMS: atom_id res chain seq x y z
N ALA A 1 5.36 -10.11 12.21
CA ALA A 1 3.89 -9.98 12.12
C ALA A 1 3.31 -10.92 11.06
N ALA A 2 3.64 -10.78 9.77
CA ALA A 2 3.03 -11.56 8.67
C ALA A 2 2.88 -13.08 8.90
N ALA A 3 3.94 -13.76 9.35
CA ALA A 3 3.89 -15.19 9.66
C ALA A 3 2.83 -15.54 10.73
N GLY A 4 2.59 -14.64 11.71
CA GLY A 4 1.53 -14.79 12.72
C GLY A 4 0.12 -14.69 12.16
N PHE A 5 -0.01 -14.19 10.92
CA PHE A 5 -1.25 -14.15 10.14
C PHE A 5 -1.25 -15.17 8.98
N GLY A 6 -0.30 -16.10 8.95
CA GLY A 6 -0.23 -17.15 7.93
C GLY A 6 0.31 -16.68 6.57
N VAL A 7 0.98 -15.52 6.50
CA VAL A 7 1.62 -15.02 5.28
C VAL A 7 3.13 -15.25 5.35
N ASP A 8 3.65 -15.99 4.37
CA ASP A 8 5.07 -16.22 4.18
C ASP A 8 5.69 -15.09 3.33
N LEU A 9 6.86 -14.59 3.76
CA LEU A 9 7.61 -13.53 3.09
C LEU A 9 9.08 -13.95 2.81
N ASP A 10 9.45 -15.21 2.99
CA ASP A 10 10.85 -15.68 2.92
C ASP A 10 11.49 -15.48 1.54
N ASP A 11 10.70 -15.48 0.48
CA ASP A 11 11.16 -15.22 -0.89
C ASP A 11 11.19 -13.72 -1.25
N HIS A 12 10.60 -12.85 -0.44
CA HIS A 12 10.58 -11.42 -0.72
C HIS A 12 11.96 -10.79 -0.49
N ARG A 13 12.41 -9.98 -1.44
CA ARG A 13 13.62 -9.15 -1.29
C ARG A 13 13.27 -7.70 -1.61
N SER A 14 13.71 -6.79 -0.75
CA SER A 14 13.53 -5.37 -0.98
C SER A 14 14.20 -4.95 -2.29
N GLN A 15 13.46 -4.23 -3.12
CA GLN A 15 13.92 -3.73 -4.41
C GLN A 15 13.74 -2.23 -4.47
N ARG A 16 14.75 -1.54 -5.00
CA ARG A 16 14.65 -0.11 -5.27
C ARG A 16 13.73 0.09 -6.47
N PHE A 17 12.74 0.97 -6.31
CA PHE A 17 11.92 1.41 -7.43
C PHE A 17 12.75 2.20 -8.44
N VAL A 18 12.66 1.85 -9.73
CA VAL A 18 13.42 2.45 -10.84
C VAL A 18 12.52 2.76 -12.01
N GLU A 19 12.93 3.67 -12.90
CA GLU A 19 12.10 4.20 -13.99
C GLU A 19 11.47 3.12 -14.88
N LYS A 20 12.22 2.06 -15.23
CA LYS A 20 11.70 0.96 -16.06
C LYS A 20 10.44 0.31 -15.47
N MET A 21 10.28 0.32 -14.14
CA MET A 21 9.12 -0.27 -13.47
C MET A 21 7.83 0.50 -13.78
N TYR A 22 7.92 1.77 -14.15
CA TYR A 22 6.76 2.49 -14.70
C TYR A 22 6.25 1.87 -16.00
N GLY A 23 7.05 1.13 -16.76
CA GLY A 23 6.59 0.42 -17.97
C GLY A 23 6.14 -1.02 -17.69
N GLU A 24 6.65 -1.63 -16.62
CA GLU A 24 6.46 -3.06 -16.33
C GLU A 24 5.13 -3.39 -15.62
N PHE A 25 4.53 -2.42 -14.91
CA PHE A 25 3.33 -2.65 -14.11
C PHE A 25 2.13 -1.84 -14.59
N ASP A 26 0.96 -2.47 -14.66
CA ASP A 26 -0.31 -1.83 -14.99
C ASP A 26 -0.88 -1.02 -13.82
N ILE A 27 -0.53 -1.38 -12.58
CA ILE A 27 -0.98 -0.75 -11.35
C ILE A 27 0.22 -0.59 -10.42
N ILE A 28 0.38 0.61 -9.86
CA ILE A 28 1.39 0.94 -8.86
C ILE A 28 0.67 1.42 -7.59
N ILE A 29 0.97 0.80 -6.46
CA ILE A 29 0.33 1.10 -5.18
C ILE A 29 1.34 1.71 -4.22
N ALA A 30 1.01 2.87 -3.65
CA ALA A 30 1.76 3.51 -2.58
C ALA A 30 1.02 3.38 -1.24
N MET A 31 1.77 3.25 -0.14
CA MET A 31 1.19 3.17 1.20
C MET A 31 0.97 4.55 1.82
N GLU A 32 1.79 5.53 1.45
CA GLU A 32 1.77 6.88 1.98
C GLU A 32 1.78 7.97 0.89
N THR A 33 1.24 9.13 1.22
CA THR A 33 1.22 10.32 0.36
C THR A 33 2.61 10.80 -0.07
N GLY A 34 3.62 10.66 0.81
CA GLY A 34 5.00 11.01 0.48
C GLY A 34 5.55 10.15 -0.67
N GLN A 35 5.32 8.84 -0.60
CA GLN A 35 5.67 7.88 -1.65
C GLN A 35 4.91 8.18 -2.94
N TYR A 36 3.60 8.39 -2.84
CA TYR A 36 2.77 8.77 -3.99
C TYR A 36 3.31 10.00 -4.70
N LYS A 37 3.60 11.08 -3.97
CA LYS A 37 4.14 12.33 -4.54
C LYS A 37 5.51 12.11 -5.19
N ALA A 38 6.38 11.34 -4.54
CA ALA A 38 7.70 11.02 -5.09
C ALA A 38 7.59 10.23 -6.41
N LEU A 39 6.69 9.25 -6.48
CA LEU A 39 6.45 8.46 -7.68
C LEU A 39 5.77 9.29 -8.80
N ALA A 40 4.75 10.07 -8.45
CA ALA A 40 4.07 10.97 -9.38
C ALA A 40 5.04 11.94 -10.07
N ASN A 41 5.99 12.51 -9.32
CA ASN A 41 7.00 13.41 -9.87
C ASN A 41 8.05 12.69 -10.74
N GLY A 42 8.18 11.37 -10.60
CA GLY A 42 9.16 10.56 -11.32
C GLY A 42 8.73 10.19 -12.75
N SER A 43 7.45 10.27 -13.09
CA SER A 43 6.95 10.09 -14.46
C SER A 43 5.55 10.69 -14.65
N PRO A 44 5.34 11.62 -15.60
CA PRO A 44 4.02 12.21 -15.84
C PRO A 44 2.95 11.19 -16.28
N THR A 45 3.34 10.10 -16.94
CA THR A 45 2.40 9.05 -17.39
C THR A 45 2.00 8.10 -16.27
N SER A 46 2.64 8.18 -15.10
CA SER A 46 2.36 7.31 -13.95
C SER A 46 1.05 7.65 -13.23
N HIS A 47 0.56 8.88 -13.35
CA HIS A 47 -0.65 9.34 -12.64
C HIS A 47 -1.88 8.50 -12.90
N ALA A 48 -2.03 7.95 -14.12
CA ALA A 48 -3.19 7.15 -14.49
C ALA A 48 -3.22 5.77 -13.81
N LYS A 49 -2.09 5.31 -13.26
CA LYS A 49 -1.94 3.96 -12.68
C LYS A 49 -1.35 3.93 -11.28
N LEU A 50 -1.10 5.09 -10.69
CA LEU A 50 -0.59 5.22 -9.33
C LEU A 50 -1.76 5.47 -8.38
N PHE A 51 -1.88 4.65 -7.34
CA PHE A 51 -2.95 4.73 -6.36
C PHE A 51 -2.42 4.67 -4.92
N LEU A 52 -3.18 5.22 -3.98
CA LEU A 52 -2.94 5.08 -2.55
C LEU A 52 -3.71 3.88 -2.02
N LEU A 53 -3.01 2.94 -1.38
CA LEU A 53 -3.63 1.76 -0.76
C LEU A 53 -4.76 2.12 0.22
N PRO A 54 -4.64 3.14 1.10
CA PRO A 54 -5.71 3.54 2.01
C PRO A 54 -7.06 3.87 1.35
N PHE A 55 -7.08 4.24 0.07
CA PHE A 55 -8.34 4.57 -0.62
C PHE A 55 -9.22 3.35 -0.89
N PHE A 56 -8.67 2.16 -0.77
CA PHE A 56 -9.40 0.91 -0.89
C PHE A 56 -9.89 0.37 0.46
N GLU A 57 -9.56 1.03 1.58
CA GLU A 57 -10.10 0.63 2.88
C GLU A 57 -11.62 0.82 2.91
N ASN A 58 -12.37 -0.24 3.25
CA ASN A 58 -13.83 -0.17 3.33
C ASN A 58 -14.25 0.92 4.32
N LYS A 59 -15.25 1.74 3.95
CA LYS A 59 -15.68 2.99 4.62
C LYS A 59 -16.21 2.82 6.05
N SER A 60 -16.19 1.60 6.59
CA SER A 60 -16.74 1.27 7.91
C SER A 60 -15.91 1.77 9.09
N ALA A 61 -14.69 2.30 8.88
CA ALA A 61 -13.86 2.88 9.94
C ALA A 61 -13.55 4.36 9.65
N PRO A 62 -13.82 5.29 10.59
CA PRO A 62 -13.40 6.68 10.44
C PRO A 62 -11.87 6.75 10.62
N ALA A 63 -11.13 6.64 9.52
CA ALA A 63 -9.72 6.98 9.52
C ALA A 63 -9.59 8.49 9.82
N GLY A 64 -8.76 8.84 10.82
CA GLY A 64 -8.39 10.23 11.09
C GLY A 64 -7.76 10.90 9.86
N GLY A 65 -7.61 12.22 9.88
CA GLY A 65 -7.16 12.99 8.70
C GLY A 65 -5.85 12.48 8.08
N TYR A 66 -4.85 12.11 8.90
CA TYR A 66 -3.58 11.53 8.42
C TYR A 66 -3.75 10.10 7.90
N GLU A 67 -4.46 9.26 8.65
CA GLU A 67 -4.65 7.85 8.30
C GLU A 67 -5.43 7.70 7.00
N ARG A 68 -6.39 8.59 6.70
CA ARG A 68 -7.15 8.58 5.43
C ARG A 68 -6.26 8.45 4.19
N TYR A 69 -5.03 8.96 4.25
CA TYR A 69 -4.11 8.98 3.11
C TYR A 69 -2.83 8.16 3.33
N ASN A 70 -2.62 7.58 4.51
CA ASN A 70 -1.36 6.91 4.84
C ASN A 70 -1.60 5.64 5.65
N VAL A 71 -0.99 4.53 5.26
CA VAL A 71 -0.70 3.39 6.14
C VAL A 71 0.65 3.66 6.79
N THR A 72 0.67 3.85 8.11
CA THR A 72 1.89 4.19 8.85
C THR A 72 2.94 3.07 8.78
N ASP A 73 4.19 3.44 8.45
CA ASP A 73 5.34 2.54 8.51
C ASP A 73 5.62 2.07 9.96
N PRO A 74 5.59 0.76 10.25
CA PRO A 74 5.87 0.21 11.57
C PRO A 74 7.38 0.06 11.87
N TYR A 75 8.28 0.52 11.00
CA TYR A 75 9.72 0.39 11.18
C TYR A 75 10.19 0.96 12.54
N GLY A 76 10.96 0.16 13.28
CA GLY A 76 11.46 0.49 14.62
C GLY A 76 10.38 0.55 15.72
N LYS A 77 9.14 0.13 15.45
CA LYS A 77 8.04 0.10 16.42
C LYS A 77 7.85 -1.28 17.05
N SER A 78 6.91 -1.36 18.00
CA SER A 78 6.55 -2.60 18.68
C SER A 78 5.88 -3.61 17.75
N LEU A 79 5.85 -4.88 18.15
CA LEU A 79 5.13 -5.93 17.43
C LEU A 79 3.63 -5.60 17.28
N GLU A 80 3.03 -4.93 18.27
CA GLU A 80 1.64 -4.48 18.20
C GLU A 80 1.41 -3.51 17.02
N GLU A 81 2.32 -2.56 16.81
CA GLU A 81 2.24 -1.62 15.69
C GLU A 81 2.41 -2.33 14.34
N TYR A 82 3.30 -3.33 14.25
CA TYR A 82 3.37 -4.19 13.07
C TYR A 82 2.06 -4.95 12.82
N ASN A 83 1.42 -5.47 13.86
CA ASN A 83 0.14 -6.19 13.73
C ASN A 83 -0.99 -5.25 13.28
N ARG A 84 -1.04 -4.03 13.81
CA ARG A 84 -2.00 -2.99 13.39
C ARG A 84 -1.78 -2.59 11.92
N CYS A 85 -0.51 -2.40 11.52
CA CYS A 85 -0.15 -2.12 10.14
C CYS A 85 -0.59 -3.27 9.21
N PHE A 86 -0.30 -4.51 9.57
CA PHE A 86 -0.71 -5.70 8.80
C PHE A 86 -2.22 -5.75 8.59
N GLN A 87 -3.00 -5.66 9.68
CA GLN A 87 -4.47 -5.71 9.62
C GLN A 87 -5.05 -4.58 8.77
N ARG A 88 -4.40 -3.42 8.77
CA ARG A 88 -4.81 -2.29 7.94
C ARG A 88 -4.55 -2.52 6.46
N ILE A 89 -3.36 -3.04 6.13
CA ILE A 89 -3.02 -3.47 4.77
C ILE A 89 -4.04 -4.51 4.28
N GLU A 90 -4.37 -5.50 5.11
CA GLU A 90 -5.36 -6.54 4.79
C GLU A 90 -6.74 -5.97 4.45
N ARG A 91 -7.26 -5.03 5.26
CA ARG A 91 -8.54 -4.36 4.96
C ARG A 91 -8.51 -3.57 3.66
N CYS A 92 -7.40 -2.90 3.36
CA CYS A 92 -7.24 -2.16 2.11
C CYS A 92 -7.18 -3.11 0.90
N ILE A 93 -6.40 -4.20 1.01
CA ILE A 93 -6.28 -5.21 -0.05
C ILE A 93 -7.63 -5.87 -0.30
N ALA A 94 -8.43 -6.16 0.73
CA ALA A 94 -9.76 -6.72 0.56
C ALA A 94 -10.66 -5.81 -0.29
N GLY A 95 -10.71 -4.50 -0.02
CA GLY A 95 -11.48 -3.57 -0.85
C GLY A 95 -10.91 -3.38 -2.25
N MET A 96 -9.58 -3.43 -2.40
CA MET A 96 -8.93 -3.37 -3.71
C MET A 96 -9.26 -4.59 -4.56
N ALA A 97 -9.27 -5.78 -3.97
CA ALA A 97 -9.62 -7.02 -4.65
C ALA A 97 -11.06 -6.99 -5.18
N GLU A 98 -12.01 -6.43 -4.43
CA GLU A 98 -13.39 -6.26 -4.90
C GLU A 98 -13.48 -5.29 -6.08
N MET A 99 -12.70 -4.20 -6.08
CA MET A 99 -12.63 -3.30 -7.23
C MET A 99 -12.05 -4.01 -8.47
N ILE A 100 -10.97 -4.79 -8.32
CA ILE A 100 -10.33 -5.49 -9.44
C ILE A 100 -11.27 -6.54 -10.04
N LYS A 101 -12.03 -7.28 -9.22
CA LYS A 101 -13.03 -8.25 -9.71
C LYS A 101 -14.18 -7.62 -10.49
N ALA A 102 -14.44 -6.33 -10.30
CA ALA A 102 -15.51 -5.60 -10.97
C ALA A 102 -15.10 -5.01 -12.34
N LEU A 103 -13.83 -5.19 -12.74
CA LEU A 103 -13.30 -4.84 -14.06
C LEU A 103 -13.45 -6.02 -15.03
#